data_AF-A0A1J5C5Q7-F1
#
_entry.id   AF-A0A1J5C5Q7-F1
#
_cell.length_a   1.000
_cell.length_b   1.000
_cell.length_c   1.000
_cell.angle_alpha   90.00
_cell.angle_beta   90.00
_cell.angle_gamma   90.00
#
_symmetry.space_group_name_H-M   'P 1'
#
loop_
_entity.id
_entity.type
_entity.pdbx_description
1 polymer ?
#
loop_
_entity_poly.entity_id
_entity_poly.type
_entity_poly.pdbx_seq_one_letter_code
_entity_poly.pdbx_strand_id
1 'polypeptide(L)' 'MQKLFQVACSSKIVKNSLRIALVVGSILNLVNQGGAILAGADISWIHVALNYLVPYCVASYSAAKNEMTPRGNQ' A
#
# COMPACT_ATOMS: atom_id res chain seq x y z
N MET A 1 0.54 17.32 14.38
CA MET A 1 0.93 16.73 13.08
C MET A 1 2.26 15.95 13.12
N GLN A 2 3.26 16.31 13.94
CA GLN A 2 4.56 15.61 13.91
C GLN A 2 4.53 14.14 14.39
N LYS A 3 3.60 13.78 15.28
CA LYS A 3 3.39 12.39 15.72
C LYS A 3 2.94 11.45 14.59
N LEU A 4 2.24 11.94 13.56
CA LEU A 4 1.79 11.15 12.40
C LEU A 4 2.97 10.55 11.65
N PHE A 5 3.93 11.38 11.28
CA PHE A 5 5.11 10.95 10.53
C PHE A 5 6.00 10.04 11.36
N GLN A 6 6.14 10.31 12.66
CA GLN A 6 6.97 9.51 13.55
C GLN A 6 6.38 8.11 13.79
N VAL A 7 5.05 8.01 13.88
CA VAL A 7 4.33 6.75 14.01
C VAL A 7 4.27 6.02 12.67
N ALA A 8 4.00 6.71 11.56
CA ALA A 8 4.05 6.14 10.21
C ALA A 8 5.43 5.56 9.86
N CYS A 9 6.52 6.16 10.35
CA CYS A 9 7.89 5.66 10.24
C CYS A 9 8.26 4.60 11.29
N SER A 10 7.34 4.18 12.15
CA SER A 10 7.60 3.07 13.06
C SER A 10 7.78 1.78 12.26
N SER A 11 8.90 1.08 12.47
CA SER A 11 9.29 -0.10 11.68
C SER A 11 8.18 -1.16 11.60
N LYS A 12 7.31 -1.24 12.60
CA LYS A 12 6.15 -2.15 12.62
C LYS A 12 5.09 -1.77 11.58
N ILE A 13 4.79 -0.48 11.46
CA ILE A 13 3.82 0.05 10.49
C ILE A 13 4.38 -0.08 9.08
N VAL A 14 5.61 0.36 8.84
CA VAL A 14 6.25 0.26 7.52
C VAL A 14 6.26 -1.18 7.02
N LYS A 15 6.63 -2.15 7.86
CA LYS A 15 6.68 -3.57 7.49
C LYS A 15 5.30 -4.15 7.17
N ASN A 16 4.27 -3.74 7.91
CA ASN A 16 2.90 -4.18 7.65
C ASN A 16 2.33 -3.54 6.37
N SER A 17 2.53 -2.24 6.19
CA SER A 17 2.13 -1.50 4.99
C SER A 17 2.82 -2.01 3.74
N LEU A 18 4.11 -2.34 3.82
CA LEU A 18 4.86 -2.94 2.71
C LEU A 18 4.32 -4.32 2.34
N ARG A 19 3.97 -5.15 3.33
CA ARG A 19 3.38 -6.48 3.07
C ARG A 19 2.02 -6.37 2.38
N ILE A 20 1.18 -5.43 2.83
CA ILE A 20 -0.13 -5.15 2.20
C ILE A 20 0.08 -4.63 0.78
N ALA A 21 1.00 -3.68 0.58
CA ALA A 21 1.33 -3.14 -0.73
C ALA A 21 1.82 -4.20 -1.71
N LEU A 22 2.63 -5.15 -1.25
CA LEU A 22 3.09 -6.27 -2.08
C LEU A 22 1.94 -7.19 -2.48
N VAL A 23 1.11 -7.64 -1.52
CA VAL A 23 0.02 -8.57 -1.81
C VAL A 23 -1.05 -7.90 -2.70
N VAL A 24 -1.55 -6.74 -2.26
CA VAL A 24 -2.61 -6.02 -2.98
C VAL A 24 -2.07 -5.50 -4.31
N GLY A 25 -0.85 -4.98 -4.35
CA GLY A 25 -0.24 -4.47 -5.58
C GLY A 25 0.05 -5.56 -6.61
N SER A 26 0.45 -6.76 -6.18
CA SER A 26 0.57 -7.91 -7.09
C SER A 26 -0.78 -8.34 -7.67
N ILE A 27 -1.84 -8.36 -6.86
CA ILE A 27 -3.19 -8.67 -7.34
C ILE A 27 -3.68 -7.59 -8.31
N LEU A 28 -3.52 -6.31 -7.97
CA LEU A 28 -3.92 -5.19 -8.83
C LEU A 28 -3.15 -5.21 -10.15
N ASN A 29 -1.87 -5.55 -10.12
CA ASN A 29 -1.06 -5.70 -11.32
C ASN A 29 -1.57 -6.83 -12.22
N LEU A 30 -1.97 -7.96 -11.63
CA LEU A 30 -2.55 -9.08 -12.37
C LEU A 30 -3.91 -8.73 -12.98
N VAL A 31 -4.76 -8.01 -12.25
CA VAL A 31 -6.09 -7.59 -12.74
C VAL A 31 -5.97 -6.52 -13.82
N ASN A 32 -5.11 -5.52 -13.61
CA ASN A 32 -5.01 -4.34 -14.46
C ASN A 32 -4.17 -4.59 -15.73
N GLN A 33 -3.12 -5.42 -15.63
CA GLN A 33 -2.21 -5.67 -16.75
C GLN A 33 -2.00 -7.15 -17.07
N GLY A 34 -2.56 -8.10 -16.32
CA GLY A 34 -2.43 -9.52 -16.64
C GLY A 34 -3.02 -9.87 -18.01
N GLY A 35 -4.14 -9.24 -18.39
CA GLY A 35 -4.70 -9.36 -19.73
C GLY A 35 -3.80 -8.77 -20.82
N ALA A 36 -3.15 -7.62 -20.56
CA ALA A 36 -2.23 -6.98 -21.50
C ALA A 36 -0.92 -7.77 -21.68
N ILE A 37 -0.39 -8.33 -20.59
CA ILE A 37 0.79 -9.22 -20.59
C ILE A 37 0.49 -10.50 -21.38
N LEU A 38 -0.69 -11.11 -21.18
CA LEU A 38 -1.11 -12.29 -21.95
C LEU A 38 -1.40 -11.98 -23.42
N ALA A 39 -1.81 -10.75 -23.73
CA ALA A 39 -2.04 -10.27 -25.09
C ALA A 39 -0.78 -9.75 -25.79
N GLY A 40 0.39 -9.71 -25.11
CA GLY A 40 1.65 -9.18 -25.66
C GLY A 40 1.66 -7.66 -25.89
N ALA A 41 0.79 -6.92 -25.21
CA ALA A 41 0.68 -5.46 -25.32
C ALA A 41 1.72 -4.74 -24.45
N ASP A 42 2.04 -3.50 -24.83
CA ASP A 42 3.02 -2.66 -24.13
C ASP A 42 2.65 -2.45 -22.64
N ILE A 43 3.60 -2.78 -21.77
CA ILE A 43 3.43 -2.69 -20.31
C ILE A 43 3.66 -1.24 -19.90
N SER A 44 2.61 -0.58 -19.41
CA SER A 44 2.75 0.75 -18.82
C SER A 44 3.34 0.67 -17.41
N TRP A 45 4.63 0.96 -17.30
CA TRP A 45 5.38 0.99 -16.04
C TRP A 45 4.81 1.97 -14.99
N ILE A 46 4.17 3.06 -15.44
CA ILE A 46 3.48 4.00 -14.55
C ILE A 46 2.30 3.32 -13.86
N HIS A 47 1.51 2.53 -14.60
CA HIS A 47 0.40 1.77 -14.00
C HIS A 47 0.91 0.71 -13.02
N VAL A 48 2.01 0.01 -13.34
CA VAL A 48 2.65 -0.92 -12.40
C VAL A 48 3.05 -0.19 -11.12
N ALA A 49 3.71 0.96 -11.23
CA ALA A 49 4.11 1.75 -10.06
C ALA A 49 2.91 2.18 -9.22
N LEU A 50 1.81 2.65 -9.84
CA LEU A 50 0.58 3.02 -9.14
C LEU A 50 -0.10 1.83 -8.45
N ASN A 51 -0.08 0.65 -9.06
CA ASN A 51 -0.65 -0.56 -8.48
C ASN A 51 0.01 -0.93 -7.14
N TYR A 52 1.30 -0.61 -6.95
CA TYR A 52 1.99 -0.79 -5.66
C TYR A 52 1.93 0.44 -4.75
N LEU A 53 1.97 1.65 -5.32
CA LEU A 53 2.01 2.90 -4.55
C LEU A 53 0.69 3.19 -3.84
N VAL A 54 -0.44 2.97 -4.51
CA VAL A 54 -1.78 3.21 -3.95
C VAL A 54 -2.02 2.38 -2.68
N PRO A 55 -1.88 1.04 -2.69
CA PRO A 55 -2.10 0.24 -1.48
C PRO A 55 -1.05 0.51 -0.39
N TYR A 56 0.18 0.89 -0.75
CA TYR A 56 1.18 1.35 0.23
C TYR A 56 0.74 2.62 0.96
N CYS A 57 0.26 3.63 0.23
CA CYS A 57 -0.24 4.88 0.79
C CYS A 57 -1.47 4.64 1.69
N VAL A 58 -2.44 3.85 1.21
CA VAL A 58 -3.67 3.53 1.97
C VAL A 58 -3.35 2.75 3.25
N ALA A 59 -2.45 1.77 3.19
CA ALA A 59 -2.03 0.99 4.36
C ALA A 59 -1.28 1.86 5.37
N SER A 60 -0.37 2.71 4.90
CA SER A 60 0.39 3.63 5.76
C SER A 60 -0.51 4.66 6.45
N TYR A 61 -1.48 5.22 5.73
CA TYR A 61 -2.47 6.14 6.29
C TYR A 61 -3.38 5.45 7.31
N SER A 62 -3.90 4.26 7.00
CA SER A 62 -4.75 3.49 7.92
C SER A 62 -4.03 3.12 9.21
N ALA A 63 -2.78 2.66 9.11
CA ALA A 63 -1.98 2.31 10.28
C ALA A 63 -1.67 3.53 11.14
N ALA A 64 -1.28 4.66 10.54
CA ALA A 64 -1.06 5.91 11.28
C ALA A 64 -2.35 6.38 11.98
N LYS A 65 -3.50 6.31 11.30
CA LYS A 65 -4.81 6.63 11.88
C LYS A 65 -5.15 5.73 13.06
N ASN A 66 -4.96 4.42 12.92
CA ASN A 66 -5.28 3.44 13.97
C ASN A 66 -4.44 3.63 15.24
N GLU A 67 -3.17 4.01 15.11
CA GLU A 67 -2.30 4.29 16.26
C GLU A 67 -2.63 5.62 16.97
N MET A 68 -3.22 6.59 16.27
CA MET A 68 -3.68 7.84 16.89
C MET A 68 -5.07 7.77 17.49
N THR A 69 -5.87 6.76 17.12
CA THR A 69 -7.09 6.46 17.87
C THR A 69 -6.67 5.99 19.26
N PRO A 70 -6.98 6.76 20.32
CA PRO A 70 -6.69 6.32 21.68
C PRO A 70 -7.42 5.00 21.92
N ARG A 71 -6.73 4.00 22.47
CA ARG A 71 -7.36 2.76 22.95
C ARG A 71 -8.23 3.10 24.16
N GLY A 72 -9.38 3.71 23.92
CA GLY A 72 -10.45 3.77 24.90
C GLY A 72 -11.02 2.36 25.02
N ASN A 73 -10.64 1.69 26.11
CA ASN A 73 -11.29 0.53 26.74
C ASN A 73 -12.20 -0.30 25.82
N GLN A 74 -11.63 -1.35 25.22
CA GLN A 74 -12.40 -2.58 24.98
C GLN A 74 -12.48 -3.37 26.28
#